data_AF-A0A3D3PQX1-F1
#
_entry.id   AF-A0A3D3PQX1-F1
#
_cell.length_a   1.000
_cell.length_b   1.000
_cell.length_c   1.000
_cell.angle_alpha   90.00
_cell.angle_beta   90.00
_cell.angle_gamma   90.00
#
_symmetry.space_group_name_H-M   'P 1'
#
loop_
_entity.id
_entity.type
_entity.pdbx_description
1 polymer ?
#
loop_
_entity_poly.entity_id
_entity_poly.type
_entity_poly.pdbx_seq_one_letter_code
_entity_poly.pdbx_strand_id
1 'polypeptide(L)' 'GGRIGIGSQAVGMARAAFEAALSYAKERTSFGKPLFEHQAVQFKLADMATQIEAARQLIMHAASMKDAGKPC' A
#
# COMPACT_ATOMS: atom_id res chain seq x y z
N GLY A 1 17.75 12.92 -0.18
CA GLY A 1 17.90 11.81 -1.13
C GLY A 1 17.53 10.47 -0.50
N GLY A 2 18.33 10.01 0.47
CA GLY A 2 18.16 8.68 1.08
C GLY A 2 16.78 8.38 1.67
N ARG A 3 16.15 9.33 2.38
CA ARG A 3 14.80 9.15 2.95
C ARG A 3 13.72 8.88 1.90
N ILE A 4 13.76 9.62 0.78
CA ILE A 4 12.85 9.40 -0.36
C ILE A 4 13.08 8.00 -0.94
N GLY A 5 14.35 7.60 -1.12
CA GLY A 5 14.69 6.26 -1.63
C GLY A 5 14.24 5.10 -0.73
N ILE A 6 14.39 5.23 0.59
CA ILE A 6 13.89 4.24 1.56
C ILE A 6 12.36 4.22 1.54
N GLY A 7 11.72 5.39 1.50
CA GLY A 7 10.26 5.50 1.39
C GLY A 7 9.70 4.85 0.13
N SER A 8 10.33 5.07 -1.03
CA SER A 8 9.96 4.40 -2.28
C SER A 8 10.02 2.88 -2.18
N GLN A 9 11.08 2.34 -1.56
CA GLN A 9 11.24 0.90 -1.35
C GLN A 9 10.13 0.35 -0.43
N ALA A 10 9.86 1.03 0.68
CA ALA A 10 8.82 0.64 1.62
C ALA A 10 7.42 0.65 0.96
N VAL A 11 7.11 1.66 0.14
CA VAL A 11 5.86 1.71 -0.64
C VAL A 11 5.77 0.52 -1.62
N GLY A 12 6.86 0.18 -2.30
CA GLY A 12 6.92 -0.99 -3.19
C GLY A 12 6.64 -2.30 -2.45
N MET A 13 7.28 -2.50 -1.29
CA MET A 13 7.04 -3.69 -0.45
C MET A 13 5.60 -3.76 0.07
N ALA A 14 5.05 -2.62 0.50
CA ALA A 14 3.66 -2.55 0.98
C ALA A 14 2.65 -2.90 -0.13
N ARG A 15 2.89 -2.43 -1.36
CA ARG A 15 2.08 -2.78 -2.54
C ARG A 15 2.12 -4.28 -2.83
N ALA A 16 3.31 -4.88 -2.85
CA ALA A 16 3.46 -6.32 -3.08
C ALA A 16 2.74 -7.14 -1.99
N ALA A 17 2.86 -6.73 -0.72
CA ALA A 17 2.17 -7.37 0.38
C ALA A 17 0.63 -7.26 0.26
N PHE A 18 0.12 -6.09 -0.14
CA PHE A 18 -1.30 -5.89 -0.39
C PHE A 18 -1.82 -6.77 -1.53
N GLU A 19 -1.11 -6.83 -2.66
CA GLU A 19 -1.51 -7.64 -3.81
C GLU A 19 -1.55 -9.14 -3.46
N ALA A 20 -0.54 -9.62 -2.73
CA ALA A 20 -0.52 -11.00 -2.22
C ALA A 20 -1.67 -11.28 -1.25
N ALA A 21 -1.94 -10.37 -0.30
CA ALA A 21 -3.04 -10.50 0.65
C ALA A 21 -4.40 -10.49 -0.05
N LEU A 22 -4.58 -9.63 -1.06
CA LEU A 22 -5.83 -9.53 -1.83
C LEU A 22 -6.11 -10.78 -2.65
N SER A 23 -5.09 -11.33 -3.34
CA SER A 23 -5.22 -12.61 -4.06
C SER A 23 -5.60 -13.73 -3.10
N TYR A 24 -4.85 -13.88 -2.00
CA TYR A 24 -5.13 -14.93 -1.03
C TYR A 24 -6.52 -14.79 -0.38
N ALA A 25 -6.95 -13.57 -0.08
CA ALA A 25 -8.27 -13.33 0.52
C ALA A 25 -9.41 -13.76 -0.41
N LYS A 26 -9.22 -13.68 -1.73
CA LYS A 26 -10.22 -14.12 -2.73
C LYS A 26 -10.26 -15.64 -2.89
N GLU A 27 -9.12 -16.30 -2.75
CA GLU A 27 -8.98 -17.75 -2.98
C GLU A 27 -9.31 -18.58 -1.73
N ARG A 28 -8.95 -18.09 -0.55
CA ARG A 28 -9.13 -18.82 0.70
C ARG A 28 -10.55 -18.72 1.21
N THR A 29 -11.21 -19.85 1.42
CA THR A 29 -12.51 -19.94 2.10
C THR A 29 -12.36 -20.30 3.57
N SER A 30 -13.12 -19.61 4.44
CA SER A 30 -13.26 -19.95 5.86
C SER A 30 -14.64 -19.52 6.35
N PHE A 31 -15.22 -20.29 7.27
CA PHE A 31 -16.57 -20.04 7.80
C PHE A 31 -17.63 -19.94 6.68
N GLY A 32 -17.52 -20.79 5.66
CA GLY A 32 -18.51 -20.93 4.59
C GLY A 32 -18.43 -19.91 3.46
N LYS A 33 -17.46 -18.97 3.46
CA LYS A 33 -17.27 -18.01 2.37
C LYS A 33 -15.80 -17.59 2.19
N PRO A 34 -15.42 -17.04 1.02
CA PRO A 34 -14.10 -16.46 0.80
C PRO A 34 -13.72 -15.47 1.89
N LEU A 35 -12.43 -15.38 2.23
CA LEU A 35 -11.95 -14.47 3.27
C LEU A 35 -12.30 -13.01 2.94
N PHE A 36 -12.27 -12.68 1.65
CA PHE A 36 -12.64 -11.38 1.09
C PHE A 36 -14.09 -10.97 1.38
N GLU A 37 -14.99 -11.88 1.67
CA GLU A 37 -16.39 -11.57 1.99
C GLU A 37 -16.64 -11.34 3.50
N HIS A 38 -15.61 -11.48 4.34
CA HIS A 38 -15.68 -11.08 5.74
C HIS A 38 -15.40 -9.59 5.85
N GLN A 39 -16.35 -8.81 6.38
CA GLN A 39 -16.27 -7.35 6.47
C GLN A 39 -14.98 -6.86 7.15
N ALA A 40 -14.53 -7.55 8.21
CA ALA A 40 -13.28 -7.21 8.89
C ALA A 40 -12.04 -7.34 8.00
N VAL A 41 -12.02 -8.29 7.06
CA VAL A 41 -10.94 -8.46 6.08
C VAL A 41 -11.04 -7.36 5.02
N GLN A 42 -12.25 -7.02 4.57
CA GLN A 42 -12.47 -5.93 3.62
C GLN A 42 -11.97 -4.59 4.17
N PHE A 43 -12.29 -4.27 5.42
CA PHE A 43 -11.80 -3.04 6.06
C PHE A 43 -10.27 -3.00 6.14
N LYS A 44 -9.64 -4.10 6.54
CA LYS A 44 -8.16 -4.19 6.56
C LYS A 44 -7.55 -3.95 5.18
N LEU A 45 -8.10 -4.58 4.13
CA LEU A 45 -7.62 -4.40 2.76
C LEU A 45 -7.85 -2.96 2.27
N ALA A 46 -9.00 -2.36 2.58
CA ALA A 46 -9.31 -0.98 2.22
C ALA A 46 -8.37 0.03 2.91
N ASP A 47 -8.09 -0.16 4.19
CA ASP A 47 -7.16 0.67 4.95
C ASP A 47 -5.74 0.54 4.39
N MET A 48 -5.28 -0.68 4.10
CA MET A 48 -3.99 -0.91 3.46
C MET A 48 -3.88 -0.17 2.12
N ALA A 49 -4.88 -0.33 1.24
CA ALA A 49 -4.89 0.34 -0.06
C ALA A 49 -4.83 1.87 0.08
N THR A 50 -5.59 2.42 1.03
CA THR A 50 -5.63 3.85 1.32
C THR A 50 -4.27 4.36 1.79
N GLN A 51 -3.64 3.68 2.75
CA GLN A 51 -2.34 4.08 3.29
C GLN A 51 -1.23 3.98 2.25
N ILE A 52 -1.26 2.93 1.42
CA ILE A 52 -0.30 2.75 0.33
C ILE A 52 -0.40 3.89 -0.69
N GLU A 53 -1.61 4.26 -1.09
CA GLU A 53 -1.81 5.33 -2.05
C GLU A 53 -1.37 6.68 -1.48
N ALA A 54 -1.73 6.98 -0.22
CA ALA A 54 -1.28 8.17 0.47
C ALA A 54 0.26 8.23 0.56
N ALA A 55 0.91 7.14 0.97
CA ALA A 55 2.37 7.08 1.07
C ALA A 55 3.04 7.26 -0.29
N ARG A 56 2.48 6.67 -1.36
CA ARG A 56 2.97 6.83 -2.73
C ARG A 56 2.91 8.29 -3.17
N GLN A 57 1.80 8.98 -2.90
CA GLN A 57 1.64 10.40 -3.23
C GLN A 57 2.62 11.28 -2.47
N LEU A 58 2.81 11.06 -1.16
CA LEU A 58 3.75 11.81 -0.35
C LEU A 58 5.20 11.66 -0.85
N ILE A 59 5.61 10.43 -1.18
CA ILE A 59 6.96 10.15 -1.68
C ILE A 59 7.18 10.78 -3.07
N MET A 60 6.22 10.65 -3.97
CA MET A 60 6.32 11.27 -5.31
C MET A 60 6.33 12.79 -5.22
N HIS A 61 5.55 13.37 -4.31
CA HIS A 61 5.58 14.81 -4.06
C HIS A 61 6.94 15.27 -3.55
N ALA A 62 7.51 14.59 -2.54
CA ALA A 62 8.85 14.89 -2.04
C ALA A 62 9.94 14.74 -3.10
N ALA A 63 9.84 13.71 -3.96
CA ALA A 63 10.74 13.52 -5.10
C ALA A 63 10.65 14.70 -6.07
N SER A 64 9.42 15.11 -6.45
CA SER A 64 9.20 16.24 -7.35
C SER A 64 9.74 17.57 -6.80
N MET A 65 9.61 17.82 -5.49
CA MET A 65 10.17 19.00 -4.85
C MET A 65 11.69 18.99 -4.88
N LYS A 66 12.30 17.84 -4.57
CA LYS A 66 13.74 17.66 -4.64
C LYS A 66 14.29 17.87 -6.05
N ASP A 67 13.64 17.32 -7.07
CA ASP A 67 14.06 17.48 -8.47
C ASP A 67 13.91 18.93 -8.94
N ALA A 68 12.93 19.66 -8.42
CA ALA A 68 12.76 21.10 -8.65
C ALA A 68 13.71 21.99 -7.80
N GLY A 69 14.62 21.41 -7.02
CA GLY A 69 15.52 22.15 -6.12
C GLY A 69 14.81 22.86 -4.96
N LYS A 70 13.57 22.47 -4.65
CA LYS A 70 12.79 23.02 -3.54
C LYS A 70 13.05 22.22 -2.24
N PRO A 71 12.91 22.85 -1.07
CA PRO A 71 12.88 22.12 0.20
C PRO A 71 11.79 21.04 0.20
N CYS A 72 12.11 19.86 0.73
CA CYS A 72 11.25 18.68 0.75
C CYS A 72 11.31 17.95 2.08
#